data_AF-A0A0F9CE33-F1
#
_entry.id   AF-A0A0F9CE33-F1
#
_cell.length_a   1.000
_cell.length_b   1.000
_cell.length_c   1.000
_cell.angle_alpha   90.00
_cell.angle_beta   90.00
_cell.angle_gamma   90.00
#
_symmetry.space_group_name_H-M   'P 1'
#
loop_
_entity.id
_entity.type
_entity.pdbx_description
1 polymer ?
#
loop_
_entity_poly.entity_id
_entity_poly.type
_entity_poly.pdbx_seq_one_letter_code
_entity_poly.pdbx_strand_id
1 'polypeptide(L)'
;MHEATSREEIETVKVLLIEDNPDDARIVESMLSEAQGAMEVRFGVIEVCWVDGLAGALDLLSRQNFDAVLVDLQLPDSTGLETLAEVRSAAASAAIVVLTGFDDDGQALAAIKRGAQDYVAKDQLDGRLLSRTIRHAIERKRAEVELRRHAREVEAGLIAVSSRGKTALKHLLIGSVAERIVRLAHCPVLVLKK
;
A
#
# COMPACT_ATOMS: atom_id res chain seq x y z
N MET A 1 31.41 -23.88 22.28
CA MET A 1 31.79 -22.46 22.25
C MET A 1 31.91 -21.99 20.81
N HIS A 2 30.79 -21.55 20.23
CA HIS A 2 30.71 -20.26 19.51
C HIS A 2 29.23 -20.02 19.22
N GLU A 3 28.68 -19.11 20.01
CA GLU A 3 27.39 -18.46 19.87
C GLU A 3 27.47 -17.56 18.64
N ALA A 4 26.54 -17.71 17.70
CA ALA A 4 26.23 -16.70 16.70
C ALA A 4 24.72 -16.51 16.73
N THR A 5 24.26 -15.77 17.72
CA THR A 5 22.96 -15.11 17.71
C THR A 5 22.98 -14.10 16.56
N SER A 6 22.42 -14.49 15.42
CA SER A 6 22.04 -13.56 14.35
C SER A 6 21.09 -12.53 14.95
N ARG A 7 21.56 -11.29 15.13
CA ARG A 7 20.68 -10.14 15.32
C ARG A 7 19.79 -10.07 14.09
N GLU A 8 18.49 -10.34 14.23
CA GLU A 8 17.50 -9.99 13.20
C GLU A 8 17.69 -8.49 12.92
N GLU A 9 18.15 -8.15 11.72
CA GLU A 9 18.15 -6.76 11.26
C GLU A 9 16.71 -6.27 11.33
N ILE A 10 16.48 -5.24 12.13
CA ILE A 10 15.17 -4.61 12.24
C ILE A 10 14.91 -3.94 10.88
N GLU A 11 14.10 -4.58 10.03
CA GLU A 11 13.73 -4.05 8.72
C GLU A 11 13.09 -2.66 8.91
N THR A 12 13.61 -1.64 8.23
CA THR A 12 13.02 -0.30 8.26
C THR A 12 12.13 -0.12 7.04
N VAL A 13 10.85 0.16 7.27
CA VAL A 13 9.82 0.40 6.27
C VAL A 13 9.69 1.91 6.07
N LYS A 14 9.99 2.38 4.85
CA LYS A 14 9.87 3.80 4.50
C LYS A 14 8.48 4.11 3.96
N VAL A 15 7.79 5.02 4.63
CA VAL A 15 6.42 5.42 4.29
C VAL A 15 6.40 6.90 3.92
N LEU A 16 5.89 7.21 2.73
CA LEU A 16 5.55 8.57 2.33
C LEU A 16 4.12 8.88 2.78
N LEU A 17 3.91 9.95 3.54
CA LEU A 17 2.59 10.46 3.91
C LEU A 17 2.31 11.74 3.14
N ILE A 18 1.20 11.77 2.40
CA ILE A 18 0.72 12.92 1.64
C ILE A 18 -0.58 13.41 2.30
N GLU A 19 -0.49 14.52 3.02
CA GLU A 19 -1.55 15.05 3.87
C GLU A 19 -1.37 16.57 4.03
N ASP A 20 -2.33 17.39 3.61
CA ASP A 20 -2.20 18.85 3.65
C ASP A 20 -2.41 19.43 5.04
N ASN A 21 -3.15 18.72 5.90
CA ASN A 21 -3.38 19.14 7.28
C ASN A 21 -2.24 18.68 8.20
N PRO A 22 -1.42 19.60 8.76
CA PRO A 22 -0.30 19.24 9.61
C PRO A 22 -0.73 18.59 10.95
N ASP A 23 -1.96 18.82 11.42
CA ASP A 23 -2.47 18.17 12.63
C ASP A 23 -2.83 16.70 12.34
N ASP A 24 -3.48 16.42 11.21
CA ASP A 24 -3.77 15.05 10.76
C ASP A 24 -2.47 14.27 10.51
N ALA A 25 -1.47 14.91 9.89
CA ALA A 25 -0.16 14.32 9.65
C ALA A 25 0.52 13.89 10.96
N ARG A 26 0.53 14.76 11.98
CA ARG A 26 1.09 14.46 13.30
C ARG A 26 0.35 13.33 14.01
N ILE A 27 -0.98 13.26 13.86
CA ILE A 27 -1.78 12.17 14.43
C ILE A 27 -1.34 10.84 13.84
N VAL A 28 -1.20 10.75 12.51
CA VAL A 28 -0.73 9.54 11.82
C VAL A 28 0.68 9.15 12.28
N GLU A 29 1.60 10.11 12.37
CA GLU A 29 2.96 9.87 12.86
C GLU A 29 2.98 9.34 14.31
N SER A 30 2.20 9.96 15.22
CA SER A 30 2.10 9.51 16.63
C SER A 30 1.55 8.09 16.73
N MET A 31 0.48 7.80 15.98
CA MET A 31 -0.16 6.48 15.96
C MET A 31 0.80 5.38 15.51
N LEU A 32 1.60 5.63 14.46
CA LEU A 32 2.60 4.69 13.97
C LEU A 32 3.74 4.51 14.97
N SER A 33 4.25 5.61 15.54
CA SER A 33 5.30 5.58 16.56
C SER A 33 4.88 4.80 17.82
N GLU A 34 3.65 5.00 18.29
CA GLU A 34 3.08 4.29 19.45
C GLU A 34 2.93 2.79 19.18
N ALA A 35 2.45 2.42 17.99
CA ALA A 35 2.30 1.03 17.59
C ALA A 35 3.66 0.30 17.56
N GLN A 36 4.76 1.01 17.25
CA GLN A 36 6.12 0.45 17.26
C GLN A 36 6.65 0.19 18.68
N GLY A 37 6.26 1.02 19.66
CA GLY A 37 6.67 0.86 21.06
C GLY A 37 5.99 -0.33 21.77
N ALA A 38 4.82 -0.75 21.28
CA ALA A 38 4.00 -1.80 21.86
C ALA A 38 4.44 -3.23 21.45
N MET A 39 5.68 -3.63 21.77
CA MET A 39 6.21 -5.02 21.72
C MET A 39 6.03 -5.84 20.42
N GLU A 40 5.51 -5.27 19.33
CA GLU A 40 5.45 -5.87 17.97
C GLU A 40 6.78 -5.72 17.21
N VAL A 41 7.90 -5.84 17.93
CA VAL A 41 9.29 -5.68 17.42
C VAL A 41 9.64 -6.69 16.31
N ARG A 42 8.79 -7.70 16.07
CA ARG A 42 8.95 -8.66 14.97
C ARG A 42 8.80 -8.07 13.57
N PHE A 43 8.21 -6.88 13.44
CA PHE A 43 7.81 -6.38 12.11
C PHE A 43 8.62 -5.18 11.63
N GLY A 44 9.65 -4.73 12.36
CA GLY A 44 10.48 -3.63 11.90
C GLY A 44 9.93 -2.22 12.19
N VAL A 45 10.79 -1.22 11.95
CA VAL A 45 10.53 0.21 12.24
C VAL A 45 9.88 0.86 11.02
N ILE A 46 8.77 1.57 11.22
CA ILE A 46 8.18 2.45 10.21
C ILE A 46 8.81 3.84 10.35
N GLU A 47 9.39 4.34 9.28
CA GLU A 47 9.89 5.71 9.13
C GLU A 47 8.92 6.47 8.23
N VAL A 48 8.31 7.54 8.75
CA VAL A 48 7.36 8.37 8.01
C VAL A 48 8.07 9.60 7.47
N CYS A 49 7.90 9.86 6.18
CA CYS A 49 8.29 11.10 5.53
C CYS A 49 7.01 11.81 5.08
N TRP A 50 6.74 13.00 5.62
CA TRP A 50 5.53 13.76 5.34
C TRP A 50 5.76 14.85 4.29
N VAL A 51 4.75 15.05 3.44
CA VAL A 51 4.60 16.18 2.51
C VAL A 51 3.14 16.66 2.52
N ASP A 52 2.94 17.96 2.27
CA ASP A 52 1.66 18.65 2.37
C ASP A 52 0.86 18.71 1.05
N GLY A 53 1.34 18.05 -0.01
CA GLY A 53 0.68 18.08 -1.31
C GLY A 53 1.29 17.12 -2.33
N LEU A 54 0.58 16.97 -3.45
CA LEU A 54 0.98 16.05 -4.51
C LEU A 54 2.29 16.48 -5.17
N ALA A 55 2.51 17.77 -5.39
CA ALA A 55 3.73 18.27 -6.02
C ALA A 55 4.99 17.88 -5.23
N GLY A 56 4.95 18.03 -3.89
CA GLY A 56 6.03 17.61 -2.99
C GLY A 56 6.23 16.09 -3.00
N ALA A 57 5.13 15.34 -3.04
CA ALA A 57 5.18 13.88 -3.13
C ALA A 57 5.87 13.40 -4.42
N LEU A 58 5.52 13.98 -5.57
CA LEU A 58 6.11 13.62 -6.86
C LEU A 58 7.61 13.96 -6.93
N ASP A 59 8.03 15.10 -6.36
CA ASP A 59 9.46 15.43 -6.27
C ASP A 59 10.22 14.40 -5.43
N LEU A 60 9.70 14.01 -4.26
CA LEU A 60 10.34 12.99 -3.42
C LEU A 60 10.36 11.60 -4.08
N LEU A 61 9.25 11.17 -4.68
CA LEU A 61 9.14 9.89 -5.38
C LEU A 61 10.11 9.81 -6.57
N SER A 62 10.50 10.94 -7.16
CA SER A 62 11.51 10.97 -8.24
C SER A 62 12.94 10.78 -7.74
N ARG A 63 13.21 11.05 -6.45
CA ARG A 63 14.56 11.07 -5.86
C ARG A 63 14.86 9.85 -5.02
N GLN A 64 13.85 9.20 -4.45
CA GLN A 64 14.01 8.04 -3.58
C GLN A 64 12.82 7.10 -3.65
N ASN A 65 13.05 5.85 -3.22
CA ASN A 65 12.03 4.82 -3.15
C ASN A 65 11.39 4.76 -1.77
N PHE A 66 10.10 4.41 -1.74
CA PHE A 66 9.32 4.13 -0.55
C PHE A 66 8.70 2.73 -0.63
N ASP A 67 8.51 2.09 0.51
CA ASP A 67 7.80 0.81 0.61
C ASP A 67 6.29 1.02 0.51
N ALA A 68 5.79 2.11 1.11
CA ALA A 68 4.40 2.49 1.03
C ALA A 68 4.20 4.00 0.88
N VAL A 69 3.04 4.37 0.32
CA VAL A 69 2.52 5.72 0.26
C VAL A 69 1.15 5.73 0.94
N LEU A 70 1.00 6.54 1.98
CA LEU A 70 -0.28 6.93 2.55
C LEU A 70 -0.70 8.24 1.89
N VAL A 71 -1.90 8.30 1.32
CA VAL A 71 -2.34 9.47 0.55
C VAL A 71 -3.77 9.85 0.91
N ASP A 72 -3.98 11.09 1.34
CA ASP A 72 -5.29 11.72 1.27
C ASP A 72 -5.62 12.06 -0.19
N LEU A 73 -6.85 11.81 -0.62
CA LEU A 73 -7.33 12.19 -1.95
C LEU A 73 -7.82 13.64 -2.01
N GLN A 74 -7.96 14.33 -0.87
CA GLN A 74 -8.37 15.73 -0.81
C GLN A 74 -7.15 16.61 -0.51
N LEU A 75 -6.41 16.97 -1.57
CA LEU A 75 -5.25 17.86 -1.45
C LEU A 75 -5.56 19.23 -2.10
N PRO A 76 -4.88 20.31 -1.68
CA PRO A 76 -5.10 21.64 -2.26
C PRO A 76 -4.68 21.72 -3.73
N ASP A 77 -3.76 20.86 -4.18
CA ASP A 77 -3.18 20.83 -5.53
C ASP A 77 -3.66 19.66 -6.41
N SER A 78 -4.44 18.71 -5.87
CA SER A 78 -5.01 17.59 -6.62
C SER A 78 -6.19 16.94 -5.89
N THR A 79 -7.12 16.31 -6.63
CA THR A 79 -8.35 15.76 -6.04
C THR A 79 -8.70 14.35 -6.50
N GLY A 80 -9.20 13.55 -5.56
CA GLY A 80 -9.84 12.27 -5.82
C GLY A 80 -8.92 11.23 -6.48
N LEU A 81 -9.48 10.52 -7.45
CA LEU A 81 -8.80 9.43 -8.14
C LEU A 81 -7.69 9.90 -9.11
N GLU A 82 -7.62 11.20 -9.41
CA GLU A 82 -6.54 11.79 -10.21
C GLU A 82 -5.24 11.81 -9.41
N THR A 83 -5.30 12.25 -8.14
CA THR A 83 -4.18 12.15 -7.17
C THR A 83 -3.63 10.73 -7.12
N LEU A 84 -4.51 9.75 -6.97
CA LEU A 84 -4.12 8.33 -6.94
C LEU A 84 -3.45 7.88 -8.24
N ALA A 85 -3.94 8.35 -9.40
CA ALA A 85 -3.36 7.98 -10.69
C ALA A 85 -1.92 8.49 -10.85
N GLU A 86 -1.67 9.73 -10.43
CA GLU A 86 -0.35 10.36 -10.47
C GLU A 86 0.62 9.69 -9.50
N VAL A 87 0.23 9.53 -8.22
CA VAL A 87 1.02 8.83 -7.20
C VAL A 87 1.36 7.42 -7.67
N ARG A 88 0.40 6.68 -8.23
CA ARG A 88 0.64 5.33 -8.74
C ARG A 88 1.61 5.29 -9.91
N SER A 89 1.62 6.30 -10.76
CA SER A 89 2.57 6.39 -11.86
C SER A 89 3.99 6.62 -11.36
N ALA A 90 4.16 7.47 -10.33
CA ALA A 90 5.46 7.78 -9.74
C ALA A 90 5.97 6.69 -8.79
N ALA A 91 5.08 6.01 -8.05
CA ALA A 91 5.41 5.03 -7.02
C ALA A 91 5.13 3.58 -7.48
N ALA A 92 5.62 3.21 -8.66
CA ALA A 92 5.25 1.95 -9.33
C ALA A 92 5.51 0.68 -8.49
N SER A 93 6.50 0.72 -7.59
CA SER A 93 6.88 -0.40 -6.71
C SER A 93 6.34 -0.28 -5.29
N ALA A 94 5.85 0.89 -4.87
CA ALA A 94 5.33 1.12 -3.53
C ALA A 94 3.89 0.60 -3.38
N ALA A 95 3.53 0.22 -2.16
CA ALA A 95 2.14 -0.01 -1.81
C ALA A 95 1.42 1.31 -1.55
N ILE A 96 0.23 1.53 -2.13
CA ILE A 96 -0.54 2.76 -1.95
C ILE A 96 -1.73 2.45 -1.06
N VAL A 97 -1.82 3.11 0.08
CA VAL A 97 -2.96 3.06 0.99
C VAL A 97 -3.61 4.43 0.99
N VAL A 98 -4.91 4.46 0.68
CA VAL A 98 -5.66 5.71 0.66
C VAL A 98 -6.20 6.01 2.05
N LEU A 99 -6.03 7.23 2.52
CA LEU A 99 -6.70 7.75 3.71
C LEU A 99 -7.99 8.42 3.26
N THR A 100 -9.14 8.04 3.82
CA THR A 100 -10.45 8.58 3.42
C THR A 100 -11.15 9.29 4.57
N GLY A 101 -11.83 10.40 4.28
CA GLY A 101 -12.74 11.05 5.23
C GLY A 101 -14.03 10.24 5.47
N PHE A 102 -14.88 10.76 6.36
CA PHE A 102 -16.19 10.19 6.68
C PHE A 102 -17.12 10.21 5.45
N ASP A 103 -17.96 9.16 5.27
CA ASP A 103 -18.93 8.97 4.17
C ASP A 103 -18.40 8.69 2.74
N ASP A 104 -17.17 8.18 2.60
CA ASP A 104 -16.54 7.99 1.28
C ASP A 104 -16.39 6.52 0.78
N ASP A 105 -17.28 5.63 1.21
CA ASP A 105 -17.26 4.20 0.81
C ASP A 105 -17.22 4.01 -0.72
N GLY A 106 -17.84 4.94 -1.46
CA GLY A 106 -17.82 4.98 -2.92
C GLY A 106 -16.43 5.25 -3.50
N GLN A 107 -15.70 6.26 -3.01
CA GLN A 107 -14.35 6.53 -3.51
C GLN A 107 -13.35 5.51 -2.97
N ALA A 108 -13.52 4.98 -1.75
CA ALA A 108 -12.69 3.91 -1.22
C ALA A 108 -12.68 2.71 -2.17
N LEU A 109 -13.85 2.22 -2.58
CA LEU A 109 -13.94 1.12 -3.54
C LEU A 109 -13.39 1.51 -4.92
N ALA A 110 -13.58 2.75 -5.36
CA ALA A 110 -13.05 3.23 -6.62
C ALA A 110 -11.51 3.32 -6.61
N ALA A 111 -10.92 3.73 -5.50
CA ALA A 111 -9.47 3.78 -5.29
C ALA A 111 -8.85 2.38 -5.39
N ILE A 112 -9.47 1.39 -4.75
CA ILE A 112 -9.06 -0.02 -4.87
C ILE A 112 -9.12 -0.49 -6.33
N LYS A 113 -10.19 -0.20 -7.07
CA LYS A 113 -10.30 -0.51 -8.52
C LYS A 113 -9.26 0.22 -9.38
N ARG A 114 -8.78 1.37 -8.93
CA ARG A 114 -7.73 2.17 -9.57
C ARG A 114 -6.33 1.76 -9.10
N GLY A 115 -6.20 0.73 -8.27
CA GLY A 115 -4.92 0.10 -7.95
C GLY A 115 -4.30 0.55 -6.63
N ALA A 116 -5.05 1.23 -5.76
CA ALA A 116 -4.71 1.27 -4.35
C ALA A 116 -4.70 -0.16 -3.77
N GLN A 117 -3.78 -0.41 -2.85
CA GLN A 117 -3.69 -1.66 -2.12
C GLN A 117 -4.78 -1.72 -1.06
N ASP A 118 -4.98 -0.64 -0.33
CA ASP A 118 -5.95 -0.60 0.76
C ASP A 118 -6.50 0.81 0.92
N TYR A 119 -7.49 0.93 1.80
CA TYR A 119 -7.91 2.23 2.31
C TYR A 119 -8.11 2.17 3.82
N VAL A 120 -7.96 3.31 4.49
CA VAL A 120 -8.22 3.46 5.92
C VAL A 120 -9.03 4.72 6.13
N ALA A 121 -10.17 4.58 6.81
CA ALA A 121 -11.00 5.72 7.16
C ALA A 121 -10.34 6.51 8.31
N LYS A 122 -10.23 7.84 8.16
CA LYS A 122 -9.57 8.75 9.11
C LYS A 122 -10.20 8.71 10.50
N ASP A 123 -11.53 8.51 10.58
CA ASP A 123 -12.30 8.42 11.82
C ASP A 123 -12.08 7.10 12.59
N GLN A 124 -11.55 6.08 11.92
CA GLN A 124 -11.26 4.75 12.47
C GLN A 124 -9.76 4.48 12.62
N LEU A 125 -8.94 5.53 12.53
CA LEU A 125 -7.49 5.40 12.68
C LEU A 125 -7.13 4.92 14.10
N ASP A 126 -6.63 3.69 14.16
CA ASP A 126 -5.94 3.10 15.30
C ASP A 126 -4.52 2.74 14.85
N GLY A 127 -3.50 3.06 15.65
CA GLY A 127 -2.10 2.85 15.27
C GLY A 127 -1.78 1.40 14.95
N ARG A 128 -2.41 0.43 15.64
CA ARG A 128 -2.25 -1.00 15.34
C ARG A 128 -2.93 -1.38 14.03
N LEU A 129 -4.14 -0.91 13.78
CA LEU A 129 -4.83 -1.12 12.51
C LEU A 129 -4.01 -0.54 11.34
N LEU A 130 -3.55 0.71 11.45
CA LEU A 130 -2.80 1.37 10.39
C LEU A 130 -1.46 0.68 10.11
N SER A 131 -0.68 0.37 11.15
CA SER A 131 0.58 -0.40 11.04
C SER A 131 0.34 -1.74 10.31
N ARG A 132 -0.71 -2.47 10.70
CA ARG A 132 -1.06 -3.75 10.07
C ARG A 132 -1.48 -3.58 8.61
N THR A 133 -2.28 -2.56 8.31
CA THR A 133 -2.74 -2.25 6.94
C THR A 133 -1.56 -1.93 6.03
N ILE A 134 -0.63 -1.09 6.48
CA ILE A 134 0.60 -0.76 5.72
C ILE A 134 1.39 -2.02 5.40
N ARG A 135 1.66 -2.86 6.41
CA ARG A 135 2.42 -4.11 6.23
C ARG A 135 1.74 -5.05 5.26
N HIS A 136 0.44 -5.30 5.43
CA HIS A 136 -0.32 -6.13 4.50
C HIS A 136 -0.33 -5.55 3.07
N ALA A 137 -0.40 -4.23 2.92
CA ALA A 137 -0.35 -3.58 1.63
C ALA A 137 1.01 -3.79 0.94
N ILE A 138 2.11 -3.65 1.68
CA ILE A 138 3.48 -3.91 1.23
C ILE A 138 3.63 -5.36 0.79
N GLU A 139 3.23 -6.33 1.62
CA GLU A 139 3.33 -7.75 1.28
C GLU A 139 2.56 -8.10 0.00
N ARG A 140 1.35 -7.56 -0.15
CA ARG A 140 0.55 -7.75 -1.37
C ARG A 140 1.22 -7.14 -2.60
N LYS A 141 1.88 -5.99 -2.45
CA LYS A 141 2.62 -5.33 -3.54
C LYS A 141 3.89 -6.11 -3.90
N ARG A 142 4.66 -6.57 -2.92
CA ARG A 142 5.85 -7.41 -3.12
C ARG A 142 5.48 -8.68 -3.87
N ALA A 143 4.46 -9.41 -3.42
CA ALA A 143 3.97 -10.60 -4.10
C ALA A 143 3.52 -10.34 -5.55
N GLU A 144 2.84 -9.22 -5.81
CA GLU A 144 2.44 -8.82 -7.16
C GLU A 144 3.65 -8.55 -8.06
N VAL A 145 4.63 -7.77 -7.57
CA VAL A 145 5.83 -7.41 -8.31
C VAL A 145 6.71 -8.62 -8.56
N GLU A 146 6.92 -9.46 -7.56
CA GLU A 146 7.71 -10.69 -7.66
C GLU A 146 7.11 -11.68 -8.65
N LEU A 147 5.80 -11.91 -8.59
CA LEU A 147 5.14 -12.80 -9.54
C LEU A 147 5.28 -12.30 -10.98
N ARG A 148 5.12 -10.99 -11.20
CA ARG A 148 5.30 -10.39 -12.53
C ARG A 148 6.76 -10.46 -13.01
N ARG A 149 7.71 -10.26 -12.11
CA ARG A 149 9.15 -10.35 -12.40
C ARG A 149 9.50 -11.78 -12.81
N HIS A 150 9.21 -12.76 -11.95
CA HIS A 150 9.50 -14.17 -12.23
C HIS A 150 8.81 -14.66 -13.50
N ALA A 151 7.54 -14.27 -13.73
CA ALA A 151 6.84 -14.65 -14.95
C ALA A 151 7.56 -14.14 -16.21
N ARG A 152 8.14 -12.93 -16.18
CA ARG A 152 8.94 -12.41 -17.30
C ARG A 152 10.28 -13.14 -17.43
N GLU A 153 10.94 -13.41 -16.32
CA GLU A 153 12.25 -14.10 -16.29
C GLU A 153 12.17 -15.52 -16.89
N VAL A 154 11.06 -16.22 -16.67
CA VAL A 154 10.85 -17.57 -17.22
C VAL A 154 10.07 -17.57 -18.54
N GLU A 155 9.81 -16.40 -19.13
CA GLU A 155 9.01 -16.22 -20.35
C GLU A 155 7.67 -16.99 -20.28
N ALA A 156 6.98 -16.88 -19.14
CA ALA A 156 5.79 -17.67 -18.86
C ALA A 156 4.70 -17.44 -19.91
N GLY A 157 4.25 -18.51 -20.57
CA GLY A 157 3.10 -18.46 -21.49
C GLY A 157 1.74 -18.30 -20.80
N LEU A 158 1.66 -18.54 -19.48
CA LEU A 158 0.44 -18.44 -18.68
C LEU A 158 0.79 -18.21 -17.20
N ILE A 159 0.07 -17.32 -16.53
CA ILE A 159 0.05 -17.20 -15.07
C ILE A 159 -1.27 -17.77 -14.53
N ALA A 160 -1.22 -18.67 -13.54
CA ALA A 160 -2.40 -19.15 -12.84
C ALA A 160 -2.41 -18.65 -11.40
N VAL A 161 -3.49 -17.97 -10.98
CA VAL A 161 -3.66 -17.44 -9.63
C VAL A 161 -4.96 -17.95 -9.02
N SER A 162 -4.91 -18.42 -7.77
CA SER A 162 -6.11 -18.75 -7.02
C SER A 162 -6.56 -17.56 -6.17
N SER A 163 -7.82 -17.18 -6.26
CA SER A 163 -8.41 -16.14 -5.41
C SER A 163 -9.45 -16.75 -4.48
N ARG A 164 -9.31 -16.50 -3.16
CA ARG A 164 -10.36 -16.80 -2.18
C ARG A 164 -11.19 -15.53 -1.98
N GLY A 165 -12.41 -15.53 -2.49
CA GLY A 165 -13.40 -14.47 -2.24
C GLY A 165 -13.94 -14.56 -0.81
N LYS A 166 -13.15 -14.18 0.19
CA LYS A 166 -13.69 -13.89 1.53
C LYS A 166 -14.18 -12.45 1.51
N THR A 167 -15.48 -12.26 1.25
CA THR A 167 -16.42 -11.26 1.81
C THR A 167 -17.60 -11.05 0.84
N ALA A 168 -18.70 -11.75 1.13
CA ALA A 168 -20.13 -11.53 0.83
C ALA A 168 -20.67 -10.56 -0.26
N LEU A 169 -19.98 -10.19 -1.35
CA LEU A 169 -20.62 -9.45 -2.46
C LEU A 169 -20.44 -10.15 -3.82
N LYS A 170 -21.57 -10.36 -4.51
CA LYS A 170 -21.73 -11.09 -5.79
C LYS A 170 -20.96 -10.51 -7.01
N HIS A 171 -20.05 -9.56 -6.80
CA HIS A 171 -19.23 -8.93 -7.86
C HIS A 171 -17.72 -8.82 -7.54
N LEU A 172 -17.20 -9.44 -6.48
CA LEU A 172 -15.82 -9.21 -6.02
C LEU A 172 -14.74 -10.09 -6.71
N LEU A 173 -14.05 -9.51 -7.68
CA LEU A 173 -12.58 -9.66 -7.81
C LEU A 173 -11.84 -8.37 -7.39
N ILE A 174 -12.61 -7.35 -6.97
CA ILE A 174 -12.17 -5.96 -6.81
C ILE A 174 -11.03 -5.86 -5.79
N GLY A 175 -9.86 -5.40 -6.22
CA GLY A 175 -8.71 -5.09 -5.36
C GLY A 175 -7.79 -6.25 -5.02
N SER A 176 -8.10 -7.46 -5.48
CA SER A 176 -7.28 -8.62 -5.17
C SER A 176 -5.95 -8.61 -5.93
N VAL A 177 -4.91 -9.24 -5.38
CA VAL A 177 -3.64 -9.47 -6.10
C VAL A 177 -3.93 -10.13 -7.47
N ALA A 178 -4.88 -11.06 -7.53
CA ALA A 178 -5.30 -11.70 -8.78
C ALA A 178 -5.79 -10.69 -9.84
N GLU A 179 -6.63 -9.71 -9.49
CA GLU A 179 -7.08 -8.67 -10.43
C GLU A 179 -5.92 -7.84 -10.98
N ARG A 180 -4.94 -7.51 -10.12
CA ARG A 180 -3.79 -6.69 -10.51
C ARG A 180 -2.86 -7.43 -11.44
N ILE A 181 -2.65 -8.72 -11.18
CA ILE A 181 -1.90 -9.60 -12.08
C ILE A 181 -2.60 -9.70 -13.45
N VAL A 182 -3.93 -9.89 -13.48
CA VAL A 182 -4.71 -9.89 -14.74
C VAL A 182 -4.48 -8.60 -15.55
N ARG A 183 -4.42 -7.45 -14.87
CA ARG A 183 -4.29 -6.15 -15.54
C ARG A 183 -2.88 -5.86 -16.06
N LEU A 184 -1.85 -6.39 -15.40
CA LEU A 184 -0.47 -5.93 -15.58
C LEU A 184 0.53 -7.01 -16.04
N ALA A 185 0.10 -8.27 -16.12
CA ALA A 185 0.90 -9.37 -16.65
C ALA A 185 1.21 -9.15 -18.15
N HIS A 186 2.35 -9.69 -18.59
CA HIS A 186 2.77 -9.64 -19.99
C HIS A 186 2.20 -10.81 -20.82
N CYS A 187 1.49 -11.73 -20.18
CA CYS A 187 0.94 -12.96 -20.76
C CYS A 187 -0.47 -13.23 -20.18
N PRO A 188 -1.23 -14.18 -20.75
CA PRO A 188 -2.55 -14.55 -20.25
C PRO A 188 -2.53 -14.95 -18.77
N VAL A 189 -3.63 -14.65 -18.06
CA VAL A 189 -3.81 -14.99 -16.65
C VAL A 189 -5.09 -15.79 -16.44
N LEU A 190 -4.98 -16.98 -15.83
CA LEU A 190 -6.10 -17.81 -15.41
C LEU A 190 -6.39 -17.58 -13.93
N VAL A 191 -7.59 -17.10 -13.61
CA VAL A 191 -8.04 -16.91 -12.22
C VAL A 191 -8.92 -18.08 -11.80
N LEU A 192 -8.45 -18.85 -10.82
CA LEU A 192 -9.19 -19.96 -10.22
C LEU A 192 -9.93 -19.44 -8.97
N LYS A 193 -11.26 -19.47 -9.00
CA LYS A 193 -12.07 -19.25 -7.80
C LYS A 193 -12.17 -20.56 -7.04
N LYS A 194 -11.75 -20.56 -5.78
CA LYS A 194 -11.97 -21.68 -4.84
C LYS A 194 -13.28 -21.49 -4.09
#